data_AF-A0A4Y3WR52-F1
#
_entry.id   AF-A0A4Y3WR52-F1
#
_cell.length_a   1.000
_cell.length_b   1.000
_cell.length_c   1.000
_cell.angle_alpha   90.00
_cell.angle_beta   90.00
_cell.angle_gamma   90.00
#
_symmetry.space_group_name_H-M   'P 1'
#
loop_
_entity.id
_entity.type
_entity.pdbx_description
1 polymer ?
#
loop_
_entity_poly.entity_id
_entity_poly.type
_entity_poly.pdbx_seq_one_letter_code
_entity_poly.pdbx_strand_id
1 'polypeptide(L)'
;MGFWLHKSIKILPGVHVTVGNGGVSYSVGPRNMRLTRHPGGRISTSVGSARMGLMHSTTLREARSRRPAPPPAPAPPPTTPPPLDAPTSAPTPFPVDPPAWERDLLDAMRTGRYAAVARTHGRTDPTLRLLAAALDGLGEPDPVRARELLGWVTAQGTTALHHHPFTTRHLADRTWPVPIAYGATAYLGITTDVVLLAVAELHQAAGDLDAAIWTVEQAEPTAPAALSLTELYGEAGRYSEVVDLTEGTVNADDATALLLVFRGRALAALGRPDAARDALEEALRVPQRASSVRHRALLERARLAQGDPAAARRDLETIRAADPGFPGLADALAQLR
;
A
#
# COMPACT_ATOMS: atom_id res chain seq x y z
N MET A 1 5.80 -20.82 13.34
CA MET A 1 5.27 -21.11 11.98
C MET A 1 6.08 -20.29 11.00
N GLY A 2 6.55 -20.93 9.92
CA GLY A 2 7.60 -20.38 9.05
C GLY A 2 7.11 -19.25 8.15
N PHE A 3 7.80 -18.13 8.20
CA PHE A 3 7.68 -17.03 7.25
C PHE A 3 8.24 -17.45 5.89
N TRP A 4 7.52 -17.17 4.79
CA TRP A 4 8.04 -17.34 3.44
C TRP A 4 8.10 -15.98 2.72
N LEU A 5 9.27 -15.70 2.13
CA LEU A 5 9.71 -14.37 1.70
C LEU A 5 9.29 -14.01 0.27
N HIS A 6 8.84 -12.76 0.12
CA HIS A 6 8.86 -11.99 -1.12
C HIS A 6 10.29 -11.50 -1.42
N LYS A 7 10.68 -11.44 -2.69
CA LYS A 7 12.02 -10.95 -3.09
C LYS A 7 11.92 -9.92 -4.21
N SER A 8 12.18 -8.65 -3.87
CA SER A 8 12.43 -7.57 -4.84
C SER A 8 13.92 -7.57 -5.19
N ILE A 9 14.25 -7.46 -6.48
CA ILE A 9 15.65 -7.41 -6.94
C ILE A 9 15.82 -6.15 -7.80
N LYS A 10 16.76 -5.29 -7.40
CA LYS A 10 17.15 -4.06 -8.08
C LYS A 10 18.15 -4.41 -9.18
N ILE A 11 17.82 -4.11 -10.44
CA ILE A 11 18.67 -4.50 -11.59
C ILE A 11 19.46 -3.29 -12.14
N LEU A 12 18.91 -2.06 -12.11
CA LEU A 12 19.58 -0.80 -12.49
C LEU A 12 18.94 0.43 -11.79
N PRO A 13 19.60 1.61 -11.77
CA PRO A 13 19.03 2.83 -11.19
C PRO A 13 17.71 3.21 -11.87
N GLY A 14 16.61 3.27 -11.11
CA GLY A 14 15.28 3.61 -11.63
C GLY A 14 14.48 2.43 -12.21
N VAL A 15 14.96 1.19 -12.07
CA VAL A 15 14.25 -0.02 -12.51
C VAL A 15 14.08 -0.99 -11.34
N HIS A 16 12.83 -1.17 -10.91
CA HIS A 16 12.45 -2.17 -9.91
C HIS A 16 11.66 -3.29 -10.58
N VAL A 17 12.02 -4.53 -10.26
CA VAL A 17 11.29 -5.72 -10.67
C VAL A 17 10.64 -6.34 -9.43
N THR A 18 9.32 -6.48 -9.48
CA THR A 18 8.56 -7.21 -8.47
C THR A 18 8.01 -8.47 -9.13
N VAL A 19 8.38 -9.62 -8.58
CA VAL A 19 7.92 -10.93 -9.03
C VAL A 19 6.90 -11.45 -8.02
N GLY A 20 5.68 -11.68 -8.49
CA GLY A 20 4.61 -12.32 -7.73
C GLY A 20 4.01 -13.49 -8.50
N ASN A 21 3.08 -14.21 -7.89
CA ASN A 21 2.50 -15.46 -8.42
C ASN A 21 1.74 -15.32 -9.76
N GLY A 22 1.61 -14.09 -10.28
CA GLY A 22 1.00 -13.76 -11.58
C GLY A 22 1.98 -13.22 -12.64
N GLY A 23 3.30 -13.26 -12.39
CA GLY A 23 4.35 -12.94 -13.36
C GLY A 23 5.17 -11.67 -13.07
N VAL A 24 6.06 -11.30 -14.00
CA VAL A 24 7.11 -10.27 -13.83
C VAL A 24 6.61 -8.88 -14.25
N SER A 25 6.67 -7.90 -13.34
CA SER A 25 6.38 -6.49 -13.64
C SER A 25 7.65 -5.63 -13.59
N TYR A 26 7.79 -4.67 -14.50
CA TYR A 26 8.89 -3.70 -14.49
C TYR A 26 8.37 -2.27 -14.56
N SER A 27 8.91 -1.38 -13.72
CA SER A 27 8.60 0.06 -13.69
C SER A 27 9.85 0.87 -14.03
N VAL A 28 9.72 1.85 -14.92
CA VAL A 28 10.79 2.80 -15.29
C VAL A 28 10.21 4.22 -15.36
N GLY A 29 10.86 5.21 -14.72
CA GLY A 29 10.53 6.63 -14.97
C GLY A 29 11.06 7.64 -13.94
N PRO A 30 11.42 8.87 -14.36
CA PRO A 30 11.90 9.95 -13.48
C PRO A 30 10.76 10.63 -12.69
N ARG A 31 11.11 11.51 -11.73
CA ARG A 31 10.16 12.25 -10.88
C ARG A 31 9.03 12.85 -11.74
N ASN A 32 7.79 12.54 -11.36
CA ASN A 32 6.51 12.94 -11.96
C ASN A 32 6.04 12.18 -13.21
N MET A 33 6.73 11.13 -13.68
CA MET A 33 6.19 10.24 -14.70
C MET A 33 6.69 8.78 -14.53
N ARG A 34 5.80 7.80 -14.33
CA ARG A 34 6.16 6.38 -14.19
C ARG A 34 5.47 5.54 -15.25
N LEU A 35 6.24 4.70 -15.95
CA LEU A 35 5.74 3.76 -16.93
C LEU A 35 5.95 2.33 -16.42
N THR A 36 4.85 1.61 -16.18
CA THR A 36 4.85 0.27 -15.60
C THR A 36 4.29 -0.72 -16.62
N ARG A 37 5.06 -1.77 -16.93
CA ARG A 37 4.56 -2.89 -17.76
C ARG A 37 4.27 -4.09 -16.87
N HIS A 38 3.05 -4.60 -17.01
CA HIS A 38 2.50 -5.70 -16.24
C HIS A 38 2.77 -7.04 -16.93
N PRO A 39 2.72 -8.17 -16.20
CA PRO A 39 3.04 -9.51 -16.73
C PRO A 39 2.14 -9.96 -17.89
N GLY A 40 0.95 -9.38 -18.02
CA GLY A 40 0.00 -9.63 -19.12
C GLY A 40 0.16 -8.71 -20.34
N GLY A 41 1.31 -8.07 -20.53
CA GLY A 41 1.61 -7.20 -21.68
C GLY A 41 1.01 -5.79 -21.63
N ARG A 42 0.26 -5.45 -20.58
CA ARG A 42 -0.35 -4.14 -20.34
C ARG A 42 0.71 -3.11 -19.95
N ILE A 43 0.67 -1.93 -20.58
CA ILE A 43 1.55 -0.79 -20.26
C ILE A 43 0.69 0.30 -19.61
N SER A 44 1.09 0.77 -18.42
CA SER A 44 0.46 1.88 -17.71
C SER A 44 1.43 3.05 -17.56
N THR A 45 1.01 4.23 -18.00
CA THR A 45 1.77 5.48 -17.83
C THR A 45 1.06 6.32 -16.78
N SER A 46 1.77 6.77 -15.74
CA SER A 46 1.26 7.70 -14.73
C SER A 46 2.07 8.99 -14.75
N VAL A 47 1.38 10.14 -14.64
CA VAL A 47 1.98 11.47 -14.52
C VAL A 47 1.47 12.10 -13.21
N GLY A 48 2.37 12.66 -12.40
CA GLY A 48 2.07 13.21 -11.07
C GLY A 48 2.40 14.70 -10.94
N SER A 49 1.61 15.44 -10.15
CA SER A 49 1.88 16.85 -9.84
C SER A 49 2.39 17.03 -8.40
N ALA A 50 3.31 17.98 -8.22
CA ALA A 50 4.25 18.05 -7.09
C ALA A 50 3.70 18.59 -5.76
N ARG A 51 2.37 18.72 -5.57
CA ARG A 51 1.82 19.36 -4.36
C ARG A 51 0.67 18.61 -3.67
N MET A 52 0.14 17.52 -4.24
CA MET A 52 -1.07 16.90 -3.72
C MET A 52 -1.19 15.37 -3.86
N GLY A 53 -0.12 14.64 -4.22
CA GLY A 53 -0.15 13.16 -4.18
C GLY A 53 -1.13 12.44 -5.14
N LEU A 54 -1.85 13.16 -6.02
CA LEU A 54 -2.78 12.54 -6.98
C LEU A 54 -2.04 12.15 -8.27
N MET A 55 -2.03 10.84 -8.57
CA MET A 55 -1.49 10.28 -9.83
C MET A 55 -2.63 9.87 -10.76
N HIS A 56 -2.65 10.43 -11.97
CA HIS A 56 -3.50 9.94 -13.04
C HIS A 56 -2.74 8.83 -13.79
N SER A 57 -3.32 7.63 -13.88
CA SER A 57 -2.74 6.53 -14.67
C SER A 57 -3.65 6.19 -15.85
N THR A 58 -3.08 6.05 -17.04
CA THR A 58 -3.78 5.57 -18.25
C THR A 58 -3.15 4.25 -18.68
N THR A 59 -4.00 3.25 -18.96
CA THR A 59 -3.56 1.90 -19.33
C THR A 59 -3.93 1.62 -20.78
N LEU A 60 -2.97 1.17 -21.58
CA LEU A 60 -3.19 0.69 -22.95
C LEU A 60 -2.88 -0.80 -23.00
N ARG A 61 -3.79 -1.60 -23.57
CA ARG A 61 -3.62 -3.03 -23.85
C ARG A 61 -3.25 -3.21 -25.32
N GLU A 62 -2.09 -3.80 -25.59
CA GLU A 62 -1.72 -4.24 -26.93
C GLU A 62 -2.25 -5.65 -27.16
N ALA A 63 -3.02 -5.84 -28.24
CA ALA A 63 -3.60 -7.14 -28.60
C ALA A 63 -2.52 -8.06 -29.17
N ARG A 64 -2.39 -9.30 -28.67
CA ARG A 64 -1.51 -10.31 -29.30
C ARG A 64 -2.20 -11.63 -29.61
N SER A 65 -1.86 -12.11 -30.79
CA SER A 65 -2.37 -13.23 -31.58
C SER A 65 -2.19 -14.62 -30.94
N ARG A 66 -3.20 -15.47 -31.11
CA ARG A 66 -3.22 -16.89 -30.73
C ARG A 66 -2.29 -17.76 -31.61
N ARG A 67 -1.56 -18.68 -30.98
CA ARG A 67 -0.99 -19.89 -31.63
C ARG A 67 -1.37 -21.13 -30.79
N PRO A 68 -1.65 -22.30 -31.39
CA PRO A 68 -2.32 -23.41 -30.71
C PRO A 68 -1.36 -24.35 -29.96
N ALA A 69 -1.87 -25.02 -28.92
CA ALA A 69 -1.16 -26.01 -28.10
C ALA A 69 -1.40 -27.47 -28.59
N PRO A 70 -0.50 -28.43 -28.29
CA PRO A 70 -0.61 -29.83 -28.70
C PRO A 70 -1.46 -30.70 -27.75
N PRO A 71 -1.92 -31.89 -28.17
CA PRO A 71 -2.95 -32.67 -27.47
C PRO A 71 -2.41 -33.53 -26.30
N PRO A 72 -3.23 -33.84 -25.28
CA PRO A 72 -2.83 -34.67 -24.13
C PRO A 72 -3.08 -36.17 -24.33
N ALA A 73 -2.34 -36.99 -23.57
CA ALA A 73 -2.37 -38.46 -23.55
C ALA A 73 -3.51 -39.04 -22.65
N PRO A 74 -3.91 -40.32 -22.82
CA PRO A 74 -5.18 -40.84 -22.30
C PRO A 74 -5.11 -41.36 -20.84
N ALA A 75 -6.23 -41.27 -20.13
CA ALA A 75 -6.42 -41.71 -18.74
C ALA A 75 -7.10 -43.10 -18.62
N PRO A 76 -6.90 -43.85 -17.52
CA PRO A 76 -7.51 -45.17 -17.28
C PRO A 76 -8.99 -45.10 -16.81
N PRO A 77 -9.76 -46.21 -16.90
CA PRO A 77 -11.23 -46.21 -16.81
C PRO A 77 -11.78 -46.16 -15.36
N PRO A 78 -13.04 -45.72 -15.19
CA PRO A 78 -13.64 -45.46 -13.88
C PRO A 78 -14.28 -46.70 -13.24
N THR A 79 -14.23 -46.77 -11.90
CA THR A 79 -15.05 -47.65 -11.06
C THR A 79 -16.21 -46.88 -10.45
N THR A 80 -17.43 -47.40 -10.61
CA THR A 80 -18.70 -46.77 -10.20
C THR A 80 -19.09 -47.19 -8.76
N PRO A 81 -19.42 -46.25 -7.86
CA PRO A 81 -20.23 -46.51 -6.68
C PRO A 81 -21.74 -46.17 -6.90
N PRO A 82 -22.65 -46.72 -6.08
CA PRO A 82 -24.11 -46.77 -6.30
C PRO A 82 -24.84 -45.44 -6.03
N PRO A 83 -26.11 -45.29 -6.48
CA PRO A 83 -26.81 -44.01 -6.51
C PRO A 83 -27.34 -43.60 -5.14
N LEU A 84 -26.97 -42.40 -4.67
CA LEU A 84 -27.75 -41.67 -3.68
C LEU A 84 -28.72 -40.75 -4.42
N ASP A 85 -29.99 -40.82 -4.05
CA ASP A 85 -31.06 -39.93 -4.48
C ASP A 85 -30.67 -38.47 -4.24
N ALA A 86 -30.35 -37.75 -5.32
CA ALA A 86 -30.14 -36.32 -5.28
C ALA A 86 -31.50 -35.61 -5.35
N PRO A 87 -31.84 -34.69 -4.42
CA PRO A 87 -32.92 -33.76 -4.67
C PRO A 87 -32.55 -32.93 -5.91
N THR A 88 -33.38 -33.03 -6.95
CA THR A 88 -33.29 -32.21 -8.17
C THR A 88 -33.56 -30.76 -7.77
N SER A 89 -32.50 -30.04 -7.41
CA SER A 89 -32.44 -28.59 -7.53
C SER A 89 -31.59 -28.34 -8.75
N ALA A 90 -32.24 -28.19 -9.91
CA ALA A 90 -31.56 -27.68 -11.09
C ALA A 90 -30.82 -26.38 -10.71
N PRO A 91 -29.54 -26.19 -11.08
CA PRO A 91 -28.90 -24.89 -10.91
C PRO A 91 -29.77 -23.88 -11.64
N THR A 92 -30.33 -22.93 -10.89
CA THR A 92 -31.04 -21.81 -11.46
C THR A 92 -30.12 -21.16 -12.49
N PRO A 93 -30.56 -20.95 -13.73
CA PRO A 93 -29.74 -20.28 -14.72
C PRO A 93 -29.37 -18.90 -14.15
N PHE A 94 -28.07 -18.63 -14.03
CA PHE A 94 -27.58 -17.29 -13.71
C PHE A 94 -28.26 -16.30 -14.68
N PRO A 95 -28.82 -15.18 -14.20
CA PRO A 95 -29.36 -14.16 -15.09
C PRO A 95 -28.28 -13.77 -16.10
N VAL A 96 -28.61 -13.88 -17.39
CA VAL A 96 -27.70 -13.59 -18.51
C VAL A 96 -27.32 -12.09 -18.53
N ASP A 97 -28.11 -11.25 -17.87
CA ASP A 97 -27.85 -9.83 -17.68
C ASP A 97 -27.48 -9.51 -16.23
N PRO A 98 -26.41 -8.72 -16.00
CA PRO A 98 -26.07 -8.26 -14.65
C PRO A 98 -27.21 -7.41 -14.08
N PRO A 99 -27.54 -7.52 -12.78
CA PRO A 99 -28.57 -6.70 -12.14
C PRO A 99 -28.34 -5.19 -12.30
N ALA A 100 -29.41 -4.40 -12.18
CA ALA A 100 -29.36 -2.95 -12.42
C ALA A 100 -28.29 -2.24 -11.59
N TRP A 101 -28.18 -2.58 -10.30
CA TRP A 101 -27.18 -2.03 -9.40
C TRP A 101 -25.73 -2.28 -9.87
N GLU A 102 -25.48 -3.43 -10.51
CA GLU A 102 -24.14 -3.80 -10.98
C GLU A 102 -23.77 -3.00 -12.21
N ARG A 103 -24.71 -2.81 -13.14
CA ARG A 103 -24.51 -1.96 -14.32
C ARG A 103 -24.27 -0.50 -13.93
N ASP A 104 -25.08 0.00 -12.99
CA ASP A 104 -24.98 1.39 -12.53
C ASP A 104 -23.64 1.63 -11.80
N LEU A 105 -23.17 0.68 -11.00
CA LEU A 105 -21.86 0.79 -10.34
C LEU A 105 -20.71 0.70 -11.35
N LEU A 106 -20.80 -0.15 -12.38
CA LEU A 106 -19.83 -0.18 -13.48
C LEU A 106 -19.81 1.14 -14.28
N ASP A 107 -20.96 1.78 -14.50
CA ASP A 107 -21.02 3.11 -15.12
C ASP A 107 -20.43 4.20 -14.22
N ALA A 108 -20.75 4.16 -12.91
CA ALA A 108 -20.19 5.07 -11.92
C ALA A 108 -18.66 4.95 -11.85
N MET A 109 -18.08 3.76 -11.98
CA MET A 109 -16.63 3.58 -12.04
C MET A 109 -15.95 4.27 -13.24
N ARG A 110 -16.69 4.52 -14.32
CA ARG A 110 -16.19 5.25 -15.50
C ARG A 110 -16.45 6.75 -15.40
N THR A 111 -17.55 7.13 -14.77
CA THR A 111 -18.07 8.50 -14.78
C THR A 111 -17.86 9.27 -13.46
N GLY A 112 -17.41 8.58 -12.40
CA GLY A 112 -17.27 9.13 -11.05
C GLY A 112 -18.59 9.32 -10.30
N ARG A 113 -19.73 8.82 -10.81
CA ARG A 113 -21.06 9.13 -10.24
C ARG A 113 -21.52 8.15 -9.14
N TYR A 114 -20.65 7.84 -8.19
CA TYR A 114 -20.95 6.86 -7.13
C TYR A 114 -22.11 7.28 -6.22
N ALA A 115 -22.22 8.58 -5.92
CA ALA A 115 -23.32 9.13 -5.12
C ALA A 115 -24.72 8.89 -5.75
N ALA A 116 -24.83 8.71 -7.07
CA ALA A 116 -26.09 8.33 -7.71
C ALA A 116 -26.45 6.87 -7.39
N VAL A 117 -25.48 5.95 -7.49
CA VAL A 117 -25.66 4.52 -7.16
C VAL A 117 -26.07 4.35 -5.70
N ALA A 118 -25.39 5.05 -4.79
CA ALA A 118 -25.70 5.03 -3.37
C ALA A 118 -27.13 5.50 -3.06
N ARG A 119 -27.65 6.51 -3.78
CA ARG A 119 -29.03 7.00 -3.59
C ARG A 119 -30.08 6.05 -4.15
N THR A 120 -29.81 5.46 -5.31
CA THR A 120 -30.77 4.58 -6.00
C THR A 120 -30.87 3.21 -5.33
N HIS A 121 -29.73 2.58 -5.03
CA HIS A 121 -29.67 1.18 -4.59
C HIS A 121 -29.30 1.01 -3.11
N GLY A 122 -28.81 2.06 -2.46
CA GLY A 122 -28.28 1.97 -1.10
C GLY A 122 -29.32 1.75 0.01
N ARG A 123 -30.62 1.91 -0.30
CA ARG A 123 -31.71 1.55 0.64
C ARG A 123 -31.97 0.04 0.66
N THR A 124 -31.82 -0.61 -0.49
CA THR A 124 -32.05 -2.06 -0.63
C THR A 124 -30.80 -2.86 -0.30
N ASP A 125 -29.61 -2.30 -0.56
CA ASP A 125 -28.32 -2.92 -0.25
C ASP A 125 -27.41 -1.94 0.50
N PRO A 126 -27.37 -2.00 1.84
CA PRO A 126 -26.50 -1.16 2.65
C PRO A 126 -25.01 -1.37 2.35
N THR A 127 -24.58 -2.59 2.02
CA THR A 127 -23.18 -2.90 1.70
C THR A 127 -22.77 -2.25 0.39
N LEU A 128 -23.64 -2.27 -0.62
CA LEU A 128 -23.42 -1.55 -1.87
C LEU A 128 -23.31 -0.04 -1.65
N ARG A 129 -24.10 0.53 -0.74
CA ARG A 129 -24.00 1.95 -0.37
C ARG A 129 -22.61 2.27 0.20
N LEU A 130 -22.10 1.43 1.09
CA LEU A 130 -20.77 1.57 1.67
C LEU A 130 -19.68 1.41 0.61
N LEU A 131 -19.81 0.41 -0.27
CA LEU A 131 -18.87 0.19 -1.38
C LEU A 131 -18.83 1.38 -2.33
N ALA A 132 -19.99 1.93 -2.72
CA ALA A 132 -20.06 3.10 -3.57
C ALA A 132 -19.37 4.31 -2.90
N ALA A 133 -19.63 4.56 -1.61
CA ALA A 133 -18.99 5.64 -0.87
C ALA A 133 -17.47 5.42 -0.69
N ALA A 134 -17.03 4.18 -0.48
CA ALA A 134 -15.61 3.85 -0.39
C ALA A 134 -14.88 4.13 -1.72
N LEU A 135 -15.49 3.73 -2.83
CA LEU A 135 -14.95 3.98 -4.17
C LEU A 135 -14.94 5.48 -4.53
N ASP A 136 -15.97 6.21 -4.08
CA ASP A 136 -16.07 7.67 -4.22
C ASP A 136 -14.94 8.34 -3.44
N GLY A 137 -14.83 8.05 -2.14
CA GLY A 137 -13.82 8.66 -1.27
C GLY A 137 -12.38 8.31 -1.65
N LEU A 138 -12.11 7.09 -2.14
CA LEU A 138 -10.78 6.71 -2.65
C LEU A 138 -10.42 7.40 -3.98
N GLY A 139 -11.41 7.89 -4.72
CA GLY A 139 -11.23 8.64 -5.97
C GLY A 139 -11.40 10.15 -5.82
N GLU A 140 -11.75 10.63 -4.63
CA GLU A 140 -12.12 12.02 -4.37
C GLU A 140 -10.88 12.91 -4.27
N PRO A 141 -10.73 13.93 -5.15
CA PRO A 141 -9.58 14.84 -5.11
C PRO A 141 -9.61 15.82 -3.93
N ASP A 142 -10.78 16.17 -3.38
CA ASP A 142 -10.87 17.03 -2.21
C ASP A 142 -10.63 16.22 -0.91
N PRO A 143 -9.52 16.47 -0.18
CA PRO A 143 -9.19 15.69 1.01
C PRO A 143 -10.23 15.82 2.13
N VAL A 144 -10.93 16.96 2.22
CA VAL A 144 -11.99 17.13 3.23
C VAL A 144 -13.15 16.21 2.91
N ARG A 145 -13.58 16.19 1.64
CA ARG A 145 -14.66 15.34 1.18
C ARG A 145 -14.30 13.86 1.23
N ALA A 146 -13.07 13.50 0.85
CA ALA A 146 -12.56 12.14 0.95
C ALA A 146 -12.60 11.66 2.41
N ARG A 147 -12.18 12.51 3.35
CA ARG A 147 -12.19 12.21 4.78
C ARG A 147 -13.61 12.00 5.31
N GLU A 148 -14.56 12.82 4.91
CA GLU A 148 -15.98 12.64 5.28
C GLU A 148 -16.53 11.31 4.77
N LEU A 149 -16.31 10.99 3.50
CA LEU A 149 -16.85 9.78 2.87
C LEU A 149 -16.24 8.53 3.47
N LEU A 150 -14.92 8.45 3.51
CA LEU A 150 -14.22 7.27 4.00
C LEU A 150 -14.36 7.14 5.53
N GLY A 151 -14.34 8.24 6.28
CA GLY A 151 -14.62 8.24 7.72
C GLY A 151 -16.05 7.80 8.06
N TRP A 152 -17.02 8.16 7.22
CA TRP A 152 -18.37 7.59 7.34
C TRP A 152 -18.38 6.09 7.07
N VAL A 153 -17.67 5.61 6.03
CA VAL A 153 -17.57 4.18 5.73
C VAL A 153 -16.92 3.40 6.87
N THR A 154 -15.84 3.90 7.47
CA THR A 154 -15.18 3.25 8.61
C THR A 154 -16.09 3.17 9.82
N ALA A 155 -16.84 4.24 10.12
CA ALA A 155 -17.79 4.27 11.23
C ALA A 155 -18.97 3.28 11.08
N GLN A 156 -19.31 2.88 9.85
CA GLN A 156 -20.37 1.87 9.59
C GLN A 156 -19.84 0.44 9.56
N GLY A 157 -18.52 0.24 9.55
CA GLY A 157 -17.86 -1.05 9.43
C GLY A 157 -17.55 -1.45 7.98
N THR A 158 -16.32 -1.91 7.76
CA THR A 158 -15.73 -2.18 6.43
C THR A 158 -15.62 -3.66 6.09
N THR A 159 -15.86 -4.57 7.05
CA THR A 159 -15.66 -6.01 6.89
C THR A 159 -16.47 -6.59 5.73
N ALA A 160 -17.66 -6.09 5.46
CA ALA A 160 -18.51 -6.62 4.38
C ALA A 160 -18.05 -6.22 2.96
N LEU A 161 -17.16 -5.23 2.81
CA LEU A 161 -16.79 -4.67 1.50
C LEU A 161 -16.08 -5.70 0.60
N HIS A 162 -15.15 -6.46 1.18
CA HIS A 162 -14.35 -7.42 0.42
C HIS A 162 -15.15 -8.66 -0.04
N HIS A 163 -16.23 -8.99 0.67
CA HIS A 163 -17.11 -10.12 0.35
C HIS A 163 -18.24 -9.77 -0.63
N HIS A 164 -18.46 -8.48 -0.90
CA HIS A 164 -19.53 -8.07 -1.79
C HIS A 164 -19.37 -8.67 -3.20
N PRO A 165 -20.43 -9.20 -3.85
CA PRO A 165 -20.32 -9.86 -5.16
C PRO A 165 -19.68 -8.99 -6.25
N PHE A 166 -19.87 -7.67 -6.17
CA PHE A 166 -19.21 -6.73 -7.07
C PHE A 166 -17.69 -6.74 -6.89
N THR A 167 -17.24 -6.74 -5.65
CA THR A 167 -15.82 -6.70 -5.30
C THR A 167 -15.12 -7.94 -5.83
N THR A 168 -15.66 -9.11 -5.54
CA THR A 168 -15.08 -10.39 -5.96
C THR A 168 -15.11 -10.58 -7.47
N ARG A 169 -16.12 -10.06 -8.17
CA ARG A 169 -16.25 -10.20 -9.63
C ARG A 169 -15.44 -9.17 -10.42
N HIS A 170 -15.40 -7.91 -9.98
CA HIS A 170 -14.89 -6.79 -10.79
C HIS A 170 -13.66 -6.09 -10.20
N LEU A 171 -13.43 -6.21 -8.90
CA LEU A 171 -12.39 -5.48 -8.19
C LEU A 171 -11.28 -6.38 -7.66
N ALA A 172 -11.35 -7.70 -7.87
CA ALA A 172 -10.37 -8.67 -7.37
C ALA A 172 -8.92 -8.33 -7.75
N ASP A 173 -8.69 -7.90 -9.00
CA ASP A 173 -7.36 -7.53 -9.50
C ASP A 173 -7.08 -6.03 -9.42
N ARG A 174 -8.00 -5.24 -8.86
CA ARG A 174 -7.87 -3.78 -8.80
C ARG A 174 -7.26 -3.39 -7.47
N THR A 175 -6.25 -2.52 -7.54
CA THR A 175 -5.57 -1.97 -6.38
C THR A 175 -5.64 -0.46 -6.36
N TRP A 176 -5.63 0.11 -5.16
CA TRP A 176 -5.57 1.54 -4.90
C TRP A 176 -4.22 1.88 -4.29
N PRO A 177 -3.56 2.96 -4.77
CA PRO A 177 -2.36 3.46 -4.14
C PRO A 177 -2.75 4.14 -2.82
N VAL A 178 -2.21 3.66 -1.71
CA VAL A 178 -2.27 4.33 -0.43
C VAL A 178 -0.85 4.77 -0.10
N PRO A 179 -0.58 6.10 -0.02
CA PRO A 179 0.70 6.56 0.49
C PRO A 179 0.87 6.04 1.91
N ILE A 180 2.09 5.62 2.23
CA ILE A 180 2.50 5.21 3.57
C ILE A 180 3.81 5.94 3.83
N ALA A 181 4.14 6.11 5.11
CA ALA A 181 5.42 6.53 5.65
C ALA A 181 6.57 6.75 4.65
N TYR A 182 7.03 8.01 4.61
CA TYR A 182 8.21 8.48 3.87
C TYR A 182 8.22 8.15 2.37
N GLY A 183 7.06 8.24 1.73
CA GLY A 183 6.92 8.08 0.29
C GLY A 183 6.90 6.64 -0.19
N ALA A 184 6.70 5.68 0.73
CA ALA A 184 6.23 4.36 0.36
C ALA A 184 4.78 4.48 -0.14
N THR A 185 4.36 3.56 -1.01
CA THR A 185 2.97 3.48 -1.45
C THR A 185 2.61 2.02 -1.52
N ALA A 186 1.64 1.59 -0.72
CA ALA A 186 1.06 0.26 -0.88
C ALA A 186 -0.02 0.29 -1.95
N TYR A 187 -0.13 -0.81 -2.69
CA TYR A 187 -1.19 -1.02 -3.65
C TYR A 187 -2.10 -2.09 -3.07
N LEU A 188 -3.20 -1.65 -2.47
CA LEU A 188 -4.09 -2.52 -1.70
C LEU A 188 -5.37 -2.76 -2.50
N GLY A 189 -5.91 -3.98 -2.44
CA GLY A 189 -7.26 -4.26 -2.96
C GLY A 189 -8.32 -3.52 -2.16
N ILE A 190 -9.58 -3.56 -2.60
CA ILE A 190 -10.70 -2.98 -1.85
C ILE A 190 -11.07 -3.85 -0.63
N THR A 191 -10.20 -3.80 0.37
CA THR A 191 -10.34 -4.49 1.65
C THR A 191 -10.64 -3.49 2.77
N THR A 192 -10.81 -3.98 3.99
CA THR A 192 -10.89 -3.13 5.18
C THR A 192 -9.65 -2.24 5.31
N ASP A 193 -8.47 -2.81 5.15
CA ASP A 193 -7.20 -2.11 5.38
C ASP A 193 -6.97 -0.93 4.44
N VAL A 194 -7.37 -1.02 3.16
CA VAL A 194 -7.20 0.12 2.23
C VAL A 194 -8.00 1.34 2.67
N VAL A 195 -9.22 1.12 3.19
CA VAL A 195 -10.10 2.19 3.64
C VAL A 195 -9.56 2.77 4.95
N LEU A 196 -9.17 1.92 5.90
CA LEU A 196 -8.62 2.36 7.18
C LEU A 196 -7.33 3.16 6.99
N LEU A 197 -6.39 2.66 6.17
CA LEU A 197 -5.13 3.36 5.92
C LEU A 197 -5.35 4.66 5.14
N ALA A 198 -6.24 4.68 4.15
CA ALA A 198 -6.55 5.92 3.43
C ALA A 198 -7.18 6.99 4.36
N VAL A 199 -8.07 6.59 5.27
CA VAL A 199 -8.67 7.49 6.26
C VAL A 199 -7.64 7.99 7.26
N ALA A 200 -6.75 7.11 7.74
CA ALA A 200 -5.69 7.48 8.65
C ALA A 200 -4.76 8.56 8.05
N GLU A 201 -4.35 8.40 6.79
CA GLU A 201 -3.55 9.41 6.08
C GLU A 201 -4.29 10.75 5.97
N LEU A 202 -5.61 10.74 5.76
CA LEU A 202 -6.42 11.96 5.72
C LEU A 202 -6.58 12.62 7.09
N HIS A 203 -6.68 11.83 8.17
CA HIS A 203 -6.64 12.34 9.54
C HIS A 203 -5.28 12.95 9.86
N GLN A 204 -4.18 12.25 9.53
CA GLN A 204 -2.82 12.73 9.72
C GLN A 204 -2.55 14.03 8.96
N ALA A 205 -2.94 14.11 7.69
CA ALA A 205 -2.80 15.31 6.87
C ALA A 205 -3.59 16.52 7.43
N ALA A 206 -4.67 16.26 8.16
CA ALA A 206 -5.44 17.28 8.85
C ALA A 206 -4.91 17.62 10.26
N GLY A 207 -3.82 16.99 10.68
CA GLY A 207 -3.21 17.18 12.01
C GLY A 207 -3.92 16.44 13.14
N ASP A 208 -4.88 15.56 12.82
CA ASP A 208 -5.68 14.81 13.79
C ASP A 208 -5.04 13.44 14.06
N LEU A 209 -3.90 13.47 14.77
CA LEU A 209 -3.08 12.28 15.01
C LEU A 209 -3.80 11.21 15.83
N ASP A 210 -4.62 11.60 16.81
CA ASP A 210 -5.35 10.66 17.66
C ASP A 210 -6.36 9.84 16.84
N ALA A 211 -7.12 10.50 15.96
CA ALA A 211 -8.05 9.80 15.07
C ALA A 211 -7.32 8.92 14.04
N ALA A 212 -6.17 9.37 13.53
CA ALA A 212 -5.34 8.58 12.63
C ALA A 212 -4.87 7.28 13.31
N ILE A 213 -4.29 7.41 14.51
CA ILE A 213 -3.82 6.27 15.32
C ILE A 213 -4.96 5.29 15.60
N TRP A 214 -6.08 5.80 16.13
CA TRP A 214 -7.22 4.97 16.47
C TRP A 214 -7.73 4.18 15.26
N THR A 215 -7.71 4.79 14.07
CA THR A 215 -8.14 4.16 12.82
C THR A 215 -7.20 3.02 12.41
N VAL A 216 -5.87 3.22 12.45
CA VAL A 216 -4.90 2.18 12.07
C VAL A 216 -4.87 1.03 13.08
N GLU A 217 -5.11 1.29 14.36
CA GLU A 217 -5.25 0.24 15.39
C GLU A 217 -6.40 -0.75 15.10
N GLN A 218 -7.36 -0.39 14.24
CA GLN A 218 -8.43 -1.29 13.80
C GLN A 218 -8.06 -2.15 12.58
N ALA A 219 -6.92 -1.90 11.94
CA ALA A 219 -6.50 -2.63 10.74
C ALA A 219 -5.88 -3.98 11.10
N GLU A 220 -5.85 -4.90 10.13
CA GLU A 220 -5.11 -6.15 10.30
C GLU A 220 -3.60 -5.85 10.45
N PRO A 221 -2.86 -6.63 11.26
CA PRO A 221 -1.45 -6.41 11.54
C PRO A 221 -0.59 -6.80 10.34
N THR A 222 -0.59 -5.93 9.32
CA THR A 222 0.16 -6.06 8.08
C THR A 222 1.37 -5.12 8.09
N ALA A 223 2.38 -5.37 7.23
CA ALA A 223 3.54 -4.48 7.15
C ALA A 223 3.19 -3.01 6.81
N PRO A 224 2.22 -2.73 5.91
CA PRO A 224 1.68 -1.39 5.71
C PRO A 224 1.10 -0.74 6.98
N ALA A 225 0.27 -1.47 7.72
CA ALA A 225 -0.34 -0.97 8.94
C ALA A 225 0.69 -0.73 10.04
N ALA A 226 1.65 -1.64 10.22
CA ALA A 226 2.75 -1.46 11.15
C ALA A 226 3.59 -0.22 10.83
N LEU A 227 3.92 0.01 9.55
CA LEU A 227 4.65 1.21 9.12
C LEU A 227 3.87 2.50 9.40
N SER A 228 2.61 2.54 9.01
CA SER A 228 1.73 3.71 9.24
C SER A 228 1.60 4.00 10.74
N LEU A 229 1.27 2.99 11.55
CA LEU A 229 1.11 3.15 13.00
C LEU A 229 2.42 3.58 13.69
N THR A 230 3.56 3.05 13.25
CA THR A 230 4.87 3.42 13.79
C THR A 230 5.20 4.89 13.52
N GLU A 231 4.91 5.38 12.32
CA GLU A 231 5.11 6.79 11.99
C GLU A 231 4.19 7.69 12.83
N LEU A 232 2.90 7.34 12.92
CA LEU A 232 1.91 8.08 13.70
C LEU A 232 2.28 8.15 15.19
N TYR A 233 2.71 7.04 15.79
CA TYR A 233 3.22 7.06 17.16
C TYR A 233 4.46 7.94 17.32
N GLY A 234 5.37 7.90 16.36
CA GLY A 234 6.55 8.77 16.35
C GLY A 234 6.21 10.26 16.24
N GLU A 235 5.18 10.63 15.46
CA GLU A 235 4.67 12.00 15.35
C GLU A 235 3.95 12.47 16.60
N ALA A 236 3.19 11.57 17.25
CA ALA A 236 2.52 11.82 18.52
C ALA A 236 3.48 11.82 19.74
N GLY A 237 4.77 11.53 19.54
CA GLY A 237 5.75 11.42 20.62
C GLY A 237 5.59 10.16 21.50
N ARG A 238 4.79 9.19 21.06
CA ARG A 238 4.54 7.90 21.70
C ARG A 238 5.67 6.90 21.41
N TYR A 239 6.88 7.29 21.79
CA TYR A 239 8.11 6.57 21.41
C TYR A 239 8.24 5.20 22.07
N SER A 240 7.64 4.98 23.24
CA SER A 240 7.54 3.65 23.87
C SER A 240 6.81 2.67 22.97
N GLU A 241 5.68 3.07 22.42
CA GLU A 241 4.84 2.24 21.56
C GLU A 241 5.52 1.95 20.22
N VAL A 242 6.32 2.88 19.70
CA VAL A 242 7.20 2.61 18.54
C VAL A 242 8.20 1.49 18.86
N VAL A 243 8.83 1.52 20.03
CA VAL A 243 9.79 0.48 20.42
C VAL A 243 9.08 -0.86 20.56
N ASP A 244 7.96 -0.90 21.27
CA ASP A 244 7.17 -2.13 21.49
C ASP A 244 6.67 -2.74 20.18
N LEU A 245 6.08 -1.92 19.29
CA LEU A 245 5.55 -2.37 18.01
C LEU A 245 6.63 -2.94 17.07
N THR A 246 7.86 -2.42 17.19
CA THR A 246 8.97 -2.83 16.32
C THR A 246 9.80 -3.96 16.93
N GLU A 247 9.46 -4.47 18.12
CA GLU A 247 10.26 -5.46 18.84
C GLU A 247 10.42 -6.77 18.08
N GLY A 248 11.66 -7.29 18.07
CA GLY A 248 12.02 -8.45 17.26
C GLY A 248 12.04 -8.24 15.74
N THR A 249 11.84 -7.02 15.23
CA THR A 249 11.96 -6.75 13.78
C THR A 249 13.39 -6.99 13.30
N VAL A 250 13.54 -7.68 12.17
CA VAL A 250 14.82 -7.94 11.50
C VAL A 250 14.85 -7.32 10.11
N ASN A 251 16.02 -6.90 9.63
CA ASN A 251 16.15 -6.28 8.30
C ASN A 251 16.01 -7.31 7.16
N ALA A 252 14.77 -7.64 6.79
CA ALA A 252 14.43 -8.60 5.74
C ALA A 252 14.17 -7.91 4.39
N ASP A 253 13.50 -6.76 4.41
CA ASP A 253 13.06 -5.98 3.26
C ASP A 253 13.09 -4.46 3.55
N ASP A 254 12.62 -3.65 2.60
CA ASP A 254 12.59 -2.19 2.75
C ASP A 254 11.62 -1.73 3.87
N ALA A 255 10.52 -2.46 4.10
CA ALA A 255 9.53 -2.10 5.12
C ALA A 255 10.08 -2.35 6.53
N THR A 256 10.62 -3.53 6.77
CA THR A 256 11.26 -3.90 8.04
C THR A 256 12.52 -3.08 8.31
N ALA A 257 13.29 -2.72 7.29
CA ALA A 257 14.39 -1.77 7.43
C ALA A 257 13.89 -0.38 7.87
N LEU A 258 12.78 0.11 7.32
CA LEU A 258 12.21 1.40 7.72
C LEU A 258 11.64 1.37 9.15
N LEU A 259 11.03 0.26 9.58
CA LEU A 259 10.63 0.05 10.98
C LEU A 259 11.83 0.14 11.94
N LEU A 260 12.97 -0.45 11.57
CA LEU A 260 14.22 -0.31 12.34
C LEU A 260 14.73 1.13 12.40
N VAL A 261 14.54 1.93 11.34
CA VAL A 261 14.87 3.35 11.38
C VAL A 261 13.99 4.10 12.37
N PHE A 262 12.69 3.82 12.40
CA PHE A 262 11.79 4.42 13.39
C PHE A 262 12.10 3.99 14.82
N ARG A 263 12.41 2.72 15.03
CA ARG A 263 12.93 2.22 16.30
C ARG A 263 14.15 3.01 16.75
N GLY A 264 15.12 3.20 15.85
CA GLY A 264 16.32 4.00 16.13
C GLY A 264 15.98 5.43 16.56
N ARG A 265 15.10 6.12 15.81
CA ARG A 265 14.62 7.47 16.15
C ARG A 265 13.89 7.51 17.51
N ALA A 266 13.04 6.53 17.80
CA ALA A 266 12.30 6.47 19.05
C ALA A 266 13.22 6.19 20.25
N LEU A 267 14.15 5.26 20.12
CA LEU A 267 15.17 4.98 21.15
C LEU A 267 16.03 6.22 21.43
N ALA A 268 16.39 6.98 20.39
CA ALA A 268 17.09 8.25 20.54
C ALA A 268 16.29 9.26 21.37
N ALA A 269 15.01 9.43 21.05
CA ALA A 269 14.11 10.34 21.75
C ALA A 269 13.88 9.93 23.22
N LEU A 270 13.95 8.63 23.52
CA LEU A 270 13.89 8.07 24.88
C LEU A 270 15.23 8.14 25.63
N GLY A 271 16.27 8.77 25.07
CA GLY A 271 17.58 8.90 25.72
C GLY A 271 18.38 7.60 25.74
N ARG A 272 18.15 6.68 24.79
CA ARG A 272 18.88 5.41 24.62
C ARG A 272 19.73 5.42 23.34
N PRO A 273 20.78 6.27 23.25
CA PRO A 273 21.52 6.50 22.01
C PRO A 273 22.30 5.28 21.49
N ASP A 274 22.76 4.39 22.37
CA ASP A 274 23.50 3.19 21.94
C ASP A 274 22.57 2.18 21.25
N ALA A 275 21.43 1.89 21.87
CA ALA A 275 20.40 1.05 21.26
C ALA A 275 19.83 1.67 19.96
N ALA A 276 19.75 3.01 19.91
CA ALA A 276 19.36 3.72 18.70
C ALA A 276 20.37 3.52 17.57
N ARG A 277 21.67 3.57 17.88
CA ARG A 277 22.75 3.29 16.92
C ARG A 277 22.68 1.86 16.40
N ASP A 278 22.52 0.88 17.28
CA ASP A 278 22.41 -0.54 16.90
C ASP A 278 21.26 -0.77 15.92
N ALA A 279 20.08 -0.18 16.19
CA ALA A 279 18.93 -0.30 15.30
C ALA A 279 19.18 0.32 13.91
N LEU A 280 19.87 1.47 13.85
CA LEU A 280 20.20 2.14 12.59
C LEU A 280 21.31 1.44 11.81
N GLU A 281 22.28 0.85 12.51
CA GLU A 281 23.31 0.00 11.89
C GLU A 281 22.68 -1.25 11.28
N GLU A 282 21.76 -1.91 12.00
CA GLU A 282 21.01 -3.04 11.44
C GLU A 282 20.17 -2.61 10.23
N ALA A 283 19.51 -1.46 10.27
CA ALA A 283 18.77 -0.91 9.11
C ALA A 283 19.69 -0.67 7.88
N LEU A 284 20.93 -0.26 8.10
CA LEU A 284 21.93 0.03 7.07
C LEU A 284 22.75 -1.19 6.61
N ARG A 285 22.61 -2.34 7.28
CA ARG A 285 23.40 -3.56 7.01
C ARG A 285 23.28 -4.05 5.56
N VAL A 286 22.13 -3.84 4.91
CA VAL A 286 21.89 -4.25 3.52
C VAL A 286 22.00 -3.03 2.58
N PRO A 287 23.11 -2.87 1.84
CA PRO A 287 23.34 -1.67 1.02
C PRO A 287 22.42 -1.56 -0.20
N GLN A 288 21.78 -2.66 -0.63
CA GLN A 288 20.89 -2.70 -1.79
C GLN A 288 19.46 -2.22 -1.52
N ARG A 289 19.12 -1.86 -0.27
CA ARG A 289 17.79 -1.30 0.08
C ARG A 289 17.43 -0.07 -0.76
N ALA A 290 16.15 0.24 -0.80
CA ALA A 290 15.66 1.44 -1.46
C ALA A 290 16.42 2.68 -0.96
N SER A 291 16.74 3.60 -1.88
CA SER A 291 17.50 4.80 -1.56
C SER A 291 16.79 5.67 -0.54
N SER A 292 15.45 5.74 -0.57
CA SER A 292 14.62 6.46 0.42
C SER A 292 14.82 5.92 1.84
N VAL A 293 14.76 4.60 2.02
CA VAL A 293 14.98 3.94 3.32
C VAL A 293 16.40 4.18 3.81
N ARG A 294 17.39 3.98 2.93
CA ARG A 294 18.80 4.21 3.27
C ARG A 294 19.08 5.66 3.64
N HIS A 295 18.55 6.62 2.88
CA HIS A 295 18.74 8.05 3.18
C HIS A 295 18.05 8.45 4.49
N ARG A 296 16.89 7.86 4.79
CA ARG A 296 16.23 8.04 6.09
C ARG A 296 17.10 7.52 7.23
N ALA A 297 17.64 6.31 7.10
CA ALA A 297 18.53 5.72 8.10
C ALA A 297 19.82 6.55 8.31
N LEU A 298 20.47 6.99 7.23
CA LEU A 298 21.65 7.87 7.29
C LEU A 298 21.34 9.21 7.95
N LEU A 299 20.16 9.79 7.68
CA LEU A 299 19.75 11.06 8.28
C LEU A 299 19.58 10.91 9.80
N GLU A 300 18.88 9.87 10.26
CA GLU A 300 18.71 9.63 11.69
C GLU A 300 20.04 9.27 12.37
N ARG A 301 20.93 8.51 11.70
CA ARG A 301 22.26 8.22 12.25
C ARG A 301 23.14 9.47 12.35
N ALA A 302 23.07 10.37 11.38
CA ALA A 302 23.80 11.65 11.44
C ALA A 302 23.33 12.52 12.62
N ARG A 303 22.03 12.52 12.94
CA ARG A 303 21.48 13.25 14.10
C ARG A 303 21.94 12.67 15.44
N LEU A 304 22.20 11.36 15.48
CA LEU A 304 22.72 10.68 16.67
C LEU A 304 24.21 10.87 16.92
N ALA A 305 24.98 11.27 15.90
CA ALA A 305 26.43 11.43 15.99
C ALA A 305 26.88 12.67 16.79
N GLN A 306 26.15 13.01 17.86
CA GLN A 306 26.55 14.04 18.82
C GLN A 306 27.91 13.64 19.41
N GLY A 307 28.97 14.38 19.05
CA GLY A 307 30.36 14.09 19.41
C GLY A 307 31.27 13.61 18.26
N ASP A 308 30.71 13.23 17.10
CA ASP A 308 31.46 12.92 15.88
C ASP A 308 30.88 13.67 14.65
N PRO A 309 31.22 14.96 14.50
CA PRO A 309 30.72 15.77 13.38
C PRO A 309 31.27 15.32 12.02
N ALA A 310 32.36 14.55 11.98
CA ALA A 310 32.93 14.04 10.74
C ALA A 310 32.09 12.87 10.19
N ALA A 311 31.68 11.94 11.06
CA ALA A 311 30.76 10.86 10.70
C ALA A 311 29.39 11.42 10.25
N ALA A 312 28.82 12.37 11.02
CA ALA A 312 27.57 13.02 10.67
C ALA A 312 27.64 13.67 9.28
N ARG A 313 28.70 14.44 9.01
CA ARG A 313 28.89 15.13 7.72
C ARG A 313 29.00 14.14 6.56
N ARG A 314 29.69 13.02 6.73
CA ARG A 314 29.83 11.97 5.69
C ARG A 314 28.47 11.37 5.30
N ASP A 315 27.64 11.07 6.29
CA ASP A 315 26.29 10.52 6.06
C ASP A 315 25.41 11.53 5.32
N LEU A 316 25.40 12.79 5.77
CA LEU A 316 24.62 13.85 5.11
C LEU A 316 25.12 14.19 3.71
N GLU A 317 26.43 14.15 3.47
CA GLU A 317 27.01 14.32 2.13
C GLU A 317 26.63 13.19 1.19
N THR A 318 26.56 11.96 1.69
CA THR A 318 26.08 10.79 0.93
C THR A 318 24.63 10.99 0.48
N ILE A 319 23.77 11.51 1.36
CA ILE A 319 22.39 11.85 1.02
C ILE A 319 22.38 13.00 0.00
N ARG A 320 23.11 14.09 0.27
CA ARG A 320 23.17 15.29 -0.59
C ARG A 320 23.63 14.98 -2.01
N ALA A 321 24.61 14.09 -2.17
CA ALA A 321 25.10 13.69 -3.49
C ALA A 321 24.04 12.92 -4.31
N ALA A 322 23.15 12.19 -3.65
CA ALA A 322 22.15 11.35 -4.30
C ALA A 322 20.76 12.00 -4.42
N ASP A 323 20.31 12.73 -3.40
CA ASP A 323 19.02 13.43 -3.33
C ASP A 323 19.13 14.71 -2.48
N PRO A 324 19.58 15.84 -3.07
CA PRO A 324 19.71 17.12 -2.37
C PRO A 324 18.42 17.63 -1.73
N GLY A 325 17.26 17.19 -2.24
CA GLY A 325 15.94 17.57 -1.75
C GLY A 325 15.36 16.61 -0.70
N PHE A 326 16.17 15.73 -0.12
CA PHE A 326 15.68 14.74 0.84
C PHE A 326 15.07 15.42 2.09
N PRO A 327 13.84 15.07 2.51
CA PRO A 327 13.19 15.75 3.63
C PRO A 327 13.98 15.64 4.94
N GLY A 328 14.28 16.81 5.55
CA GLY A 328 15.06 16.94 6.79
C GLY A 328 16.57 17.06 6.61
N LEU A 329 17.10 16.92 5.38
CA LEU A 329 18.53 17.07 5.11
C LEU A 329 19.04 18.50 5.34
N ALA A 330 18.29 19.49 4.88
CA ALA A 330 18.68 20.90 5.01
C ALA A 330 18.82 21.31 6.47
N ASP A 331 17.87 20.92 7.31
CA ASP A 331 17.88 21.20 8.75
C ASP A 331 19.06 20.50 9.44
N ALA A 332 19.31 19.23 9.10
CA ALA A 332 20.44 18.48 9.65
C ALA A 332 21.80 19.08 9.25
N LEU A 333 21.94 19.57 8.01
CA LEU A 333 23.15 20.27 7.57
C LEU A 333 23.33 21.62 8.28
N ALA A 334 22.24 22.31 8.60
CA ALA A 334 22.29 23.57 9.34
C ALA A 334 22.76 23.37 10.79
N GLN A 335 22.40 22.25 11.42
CA GLN A 335 22.80 21.90 12.79
C GLN A 335 24.29 21.52 12.93
N LEU A 336 25.00 21.26 11.82
CA LEU A 336 26.43 20.93 11.79
C LEU A 336 27.36 22.14 11.54
N ARG A 337 26.80 23.34 11.42
CA ARG A 337 27.53 24.60 11.23
C ARG A 337 27.80 25.26 12.57
#